data_AF-A0AA35SM52-F1
#
_entry.id   AF-A0AA35SM52-F1
#
_cell.length_a   1.000
_cell.length_b   1.000
_cell.length_c   1.000
_cell.angle_alpha   90.00
_cell.angle_beta   90.00
_cell.angle_gamma   90.00
#
_symmetry.space_group_name_H-M   'P 1'
#
loop_
_entity.id
_entity.type
_entity.pdbx_description
1 polymer ?
#
loop_
_entity_poly.entity_id
_entity_poly.type
_entity_poly.pdbx_seq_one_letter_code
_entity_poly.pdbx_strand_id
1 'polypeptide(L)'
;MQADKKLQAESSKCNAVAQERIWKEAVHMETTAAKNWEGRWGFIAEYDLKGVPVEKKVLPEKVSYYTDSRLPHTQSGSVGCSLSSPHSRTMLQLERMGYHGKKRTDIHNNYQYS
;
A
#
# COMPACT_ATOMS: atom_id res chain seq x y z
N MET A 1 24.93 12.51 24.72
CA MET A 1 26.25 12.88 24.18
C MET A 1 26.92 11.80 23.30
N GLN A 2 26.65 10.49 23.46
CA GLN A 2 27.24 9.45 22.58
C GLN A 2 26.55 9.33 21.19
N ALA A 3 25.25 9.63 21.11
CA ALA A 3 24.46 9.51 19.87
C ALA A 3 24.84 10.56 18.83
N ASP A 4 25.07 11.80 19.27
CA ASP A 4 25.44 12.92 18.40
C ASP A 4 26.80 12.70 17.73
N LYS A 5 27.75 12.08 18.46
CA LYS A 5 29.07 11.71 17.92
C LYS A 5 28.99 10.62 16.84
N LYS A 6 28.05 9.66 16.96
CA LYS A 6 27.82 8.63 15.94
C LYS A 6 27.19 9.22 14.68
N LEU A 7 26.23 10.12 14.83
CA LEU A 7 25.61 10.86 13.72
C LEU A 7 26.63 11.70 12.94
N GLN A 8 27.51 12.41 13.65
CA GLN A 8 28.58 13.18 13.02
C GLN A 8 29.63 12.31 12.32
N ALA A 9 30.00 11.16 12.90
CA ALA A 9 30.95 10.22 12.29
C ALA A 9 30.39 9.55 11.02
N GLU A 10 29.09 9.27 10.96
CA GLU A 10 28.42 8.78 9.75
C GLU A 10 28.27 9.90 8.69
N SER A 11 27.99 11.14 9.12
CA SER A 11 27.95 12.31 8.22
C SER A 11 29.31 12.59 7.55
N SER A 12 30.42 12.42 8.28
CA SER A 12 31.77 12.62 7.73
C SER A 12 32.21 11.58 6.69
N LYS A 13 31.50 10.45 6.57
CA LYS A 13 31.70 9.45 5.51
C LYS A 13 30.89 9.75 4.24
N CYS A 14 29.95 10.68 4.31
CA CYS A 14 29.13 11.07 3.18
C CYS A 14 29.89 12.06 2.30
N ASN A 15 30.13 11.70 1.03
CA ASN A 15 30.69 12.64 0.06
C ASN A 15 29.64 13.72 -0.25
N ALA A 16 29.78 14.88 0.39
CA ALA A 16 28.82 15.98 0.30
C ALA A 16 28.51 16.39 -1.14
N VAL A 17 29.51 16.33 -2.04
CA VAL A 17 29.34 16.67 -3.47
C VAL A 17 28.50 15.61 -4.19
N ALA A 18 28.67 14.33 -3.85
CA ALA A 18 27.85 13.27 -4.41
C ALA A 18 26.39 13.38 -3.92
N GLN A 19 26.20 13.68 -2.63
CA GLN A 19 24.87 13.89 -2.04
C GLN A 19 24.16 15.10 -2.69
N GLU A 20 24.88 16.19 -2.92
CA GLU A 20 24.35 17.39 -3.59
C GLU A 20 23.91 17.09 -5.03
N ARG A 21 24.71 16.31 -5.77
CA ARG A 21 24.37 15.88 -7.13
C ARG A 21 23.12 15.01 -7.16
N ILE A 22 23.04 14.01 -6.29
CA ILE A 22 21.87 13.13 -6.15
C ILE A 22 20.63 13.96 -5.84
N TRP A 23 20.73 14.92 -4.91
CA TRP A 23 19.61 15.78 -4.56
C TRP A 23 19.17 16.66 -5.73
N LYS A 24 20.10 17.27 -6.46
CA LYS A 24 19.81 18.06 -7.66
C LYS A 24 19.11 17.24 -8.74
N GLU A 25 19.58 16.02 -8.98
CA GLU A 25 18.96 15.09 -9.92
C GLU A 25 17.54 14.71 -9.48
N ALA A 26 17.35 14.36 -8.20
CA ALA A 26 16.03 14.02 -7.65
C ALA A 26 15.03 15.17 -7.80
N VAL A 27 15.41 16.39 -7.41
CA VAL A 27 14.56 17.58 -7.55
C VAL A 27 14.23 17.87 -9.01
N HIS A 28 15.20 17.68 -9.92
CA HIS A 28 14.96 17.84 -11.34
C HIS A 28 13.95 16.80 -11.87
N MET A 29 14.10 15.53 -11.48
CA MET A 29 13.17 14.48 -11.88
C MET A 29 11.75 14.74 -11.36
N GLU A 30 11.61 15.11 -10.09
CA GLU A 30 10.31 15.42 -9.49
C GLU A 30 9.64 16.60 -10.20
N THR A 31 10.39 17.68 -10.45
CA THR A 31 9.88 18.85 -11.16
C THR A 31 9.41 18.49 -12.57
N THR A 32 10.18 17.66 -13.26
CA THR A 32 9.87 17.24 -14.64
C THR A 32 8.71 16.26 -14.67
N ALA A 33 8.61 15.37 -13.68
CA ALA A 33 7.49 14.46 -13.50
C ALA A 33 6.19 15.20 -13.16
N ALA A 34 6.25 16.22 -12.31
CA ALA A 34 5.11 17.07 -11.97
C ALA A 34 4.60 17.85 -13.19
N LYS A 35 5.50 18.46 -13.97
CA LYS A 35 5.13 19.16 -15.23
C LYS A 35 4.48 18.23 -16.25
N ASN A 36 4.98 17.00 -16.35
CA ASN A 36 4.45 16.00 -17.27
C ASN A 36 3.37 15.12 -16.63
N TRP A 37 2.89 15.47 -15.42
CA TRP A 37 1.99 14.62 -14.65
C TRP A 37 0.66 14.43 -15.39
N GLU A 38 0.08 15.52 -15.87
CA GLU A 38 -1.20 15.50 -16.57
C GLU A 38 -1.15 14.64 -17.85
N GLY A 39 -0.08 14.75 -18.64
CA GLY A 39 0.07 13.96 -19.87
C GLY A 39 0.44 12.49 -19.64
N ARG A 40 1.24 12.18 -18.60
CA ARG A 40 1.70 10.81 -18.34
C ARG A 40 0.77 10.03 -17.41
N TRP A 41 0.02 10.70 -16.55
CA TRP A 41 -0.79 10.07 -15.50
C TRP A 41 -2.25 10.51 -15.54
N GLY A 42 -2.63 11.51 -16.37
CA GLY A 42 -4.02 11.88 -16.57
C GLY A 42 -4.89 10.72 -17.05
N PHE A 43 -4.31 9.77 -17.79
CA PHE A 43 -5.02 8.57 -18.23
C PHE A 43 -5.54 7.71 -17.06
N ILE A 44 -4.92 7.74 -15.88
CA ILE A 44 -5.40 6.97 -14.71
C ILE A 44 -6.77 7.49 -14.26
N ALA A 45 -7.02 8.78 -14.39
CA ALA A 45 -8.29 9.37 -14.02
C ALA A 45 -9.37 9.14 -15.10
N GLU A 46 -8.97 8.89 -16.34
CA GLU A 46 -9.85 8.88 -17.51
C GLU A 46 -10.07 7.49 -18.11
N TYR A 47 -9.23 6.51 -17.81
CA TYR A 47 -9.28 5.17 -18.39
C TYR A 47 -9.17 4.08 -17.32
N ASP A 48 -10.00 3.04 -17.47
CA ASP A 48 -9.94 1.84 -16.63
C ASP A 48 -8.72 0.98 -17.01
N LEU A 49 -8.35 0.01 -16.18
CA LEU A 49 -7.27 -0.95 -16.44
C LEU A 49 -7.46 -1.72 -17.77
N LYS A 50 -8.68 -1.73 -18.31
CA LYS A 50 -9.04 -2.32 -19.60
C LYS A 50 -8.92 -1.35 -20.78
N GLY A 51 -8.47 -0.11 -20.56
CA GLY A 51 -8.33 0.94 -21.58
C GLY A 51 -9.66 1.55 -22.03
N VAL A 52 -10.75 1.28 -21.31
CA VAL A 52 -12.08 1.86 -21.60
C VAL A 52 -12.17 3.21 -20.90
N PRO A 53 -12.64 4.28 -21.58
CA PRO A 53 -12.83 5.57 -20.94
C PRO A 53 -13.85 5.46 -19.81
N VAL A 54 -13.46 5.91 -18.62
CA VAL A 54 -14.30 5.91 -17.42
C VAL A 54 -15.22 7.12 -17.50
N GLU A 55 -16.52 6.88 -17.50
CA GLU A 55 -17.50 7.96 -17.33
C GLU A 55 -17.24 8.67 -16.00
N LYS A 56 -16.94 9.97 -16.05
CA LYS A 56 -16.69 10.80 -14.87
C LYS A 56 -17.96 10.81 -14.03
N LYS A 57 -18.00 10.01 -12.96
CA LYS A 57 -19.12 9.97 -12.02
C LYS A 57 -19.25 11.35 -11.40
N VAL A 58 -20.36 12.02 -11.67
CA VAL A 58 -20.70 13.26 -10.98
C VAL A 58 -20.76 12.96 -9.48
N LEU A 59 -19.89 13.61 -8.72
CA LEU A 59 -19.89 13.49 -7.28
C LEU A 59 -21.25 14.00 -6.77
N PRO A 60 -21.92 13.30 -5.84
CA PRO A 60 -23.13 13.81 -5.23
C PRO A 60 -22.83 15.13 -4.53
N GLU A 61 -23.67 16.15 -4.72
CA GLU A 61 -23.50 17.50 -4.15
C GLU A 61 -23.35 17.48 -2.62
N LYS A 62 -23.96 16.48 -1.96
CA LYS A 62 -23.84 16.27 -0.52
C LYS A 62 -23.83 14.78 -0.21
N VAL A 63 -22.66 14.26 0.13
CA VAL A 63 -22.53 12.91 0.68
C VAL A 63 -22.66 13.00 2.19
N SER A 64 -23.59 12.24 2.77
CA SER A 64 -23.72 12.12 4.22
C SER A 64 -22.47 11.46 4.79
N TYR A 65 -21.92 12.02 5.88
CA TYR A 65 -20.84 11.36 6.63
C TYR A 65 -21.30 10.07 7.33
N TYR A 66 -22.61 9.92 7.50
CA TYR A 66 -23.24 8.77 8.10
C TYR A 66 -23.82 7.84 7.04
N THR A 67 -23.71 6.53 7.27
CA THR A 67 -24.46 5.50 6.53
C THR A 67 -25.96 5.68 6.70
N ASP A 68 -26.77 5.02 5.86
CA ASP A 68 -28.24 4.96 6.01
C ASP A 68 -28.68 4.45 7.39
N SER A 69 -27.83 3.66 8.04
CA SER A 69 -28.00 3.17 9.42
C SER A 69 -27.56 4.16 10.50
N ARG A 70 -27.26 5.43 10.14
CA ARG A 70 -26.85 6.52 11.03
C ARG A 70 -25.51 6.28 11.75
N LEU A 71 -24.68 5.37 11.25
CA LEU A 71 -23.34 5.12 11.76
C LEU A 71 -22.32 5.96 11.00
N PRO A 72 -21.30 6.55 11.65
CA PRO A 72 -20.27 7.29 10.94
C PRO A 72 -19.48 6.34 10.03
N HIS A 73 -19.10 6.80 8.85
CA HIS A 73 -18.15 6.08 8.00
C HIS A 73 -16.77 6.04 8.68
N THR A 74 -16.43 4.91 9.30
CA THR A 74 -15.12 4.67 9.91
C THR A 74 -14.34 3.61 9.12
N GLN A 75 -13.01 3.70 9.12
CA GLN A 75 -12.16 2.68 8.48
C GLN A 75 -12.32 1.29 9.12
N SER A 76 -12.57 1.22 10.43
CA SER A 76 -12.88 -0.03 11.11
C SER A 76 -14.21 -0.64 10.61
N GLY A 77 -15.21 0.19 10.32
CA GLY A 77 -16.47 -0.23 9.71
C GLY A 77 -16.28 -0.79 8.30
N SER A 78 -15.50 -0.11 7.45
CA SER A 78 -15.24 -0.59 6.09
C SER A 78 -14.47 -1.91 6.06
N VAL A 79 -13.49 -2.08 6.96
CA VAL A 79 -12.72 -3.35 7.08
C VAL A 79 -13.63 -4.48 7.55
N GLY A 80 -14.49 -4.25 8.56
CA GLY A 80 -15.46 -5.24 9.03
C GLY A 80 -16.48 -5.64 7.96
N CYS A 81 -16.99 -4.66 7.19
CA CYS A 81 -17.88 -4.92 6.05
C CYS A 81 -17.19 -5.75 4.97
N SER A 82 -15.92 -5.48 4.67
CA SER A 82 -15.12 -6.27 3.72
C SER A 82 -15.01 -7.72 4.16
N LEU A 83 -14.77 -8.00 5.45
CA LEU A 83 -14.73 -9.36 6.01
C LEU A 83 -16.09 -10.06 5.98
N SER A 84 -17.20 -9.32 5.99
CA SER A 84 -18.55 -9.88 5.88
C SER A 84 -18.87 -10.40 4.47
N SER A 85 -18.16 -9.96 3.44
CA SER A 85 -18.38 -10.41 2.05
C SER A 85 -18.26 -11.95 1.93
N PRO A 86 -19.04 -12.61 1.05
CA PRO A 86 -18.87 -14.05 0.83
C PRO A 86 -17.45 -14.41 0.37
N HIS A 87 -16.84 -13.57 -0.47
CA HIS A 87 -15.52 -13.84 -1.05
C HIS A 87 -14.39 -13.75 -0.02
N SER A 88 -14.45 -12.77 0.88
CA SER A 88 -13.51 -12.64 1.99
C SER A 88 -13.64 -13.83 2.95
N ARG A 89 -14.86 -14.28 3.27
CA ARG A 89 -15.09 -15.48 4.09
C ARG A 89 -14.49 -16.72 3.44
N THR A 90 -14.68 -16.91 2.14
CA THR A 90 -14.07 -18.04 1.43
C THR A 90 -12.54 -17.96 1.44
N MET A 91 -11.96 -16.76 1.27
CA MET A 91 -10.51 -16.57 1.31
C MET A 91 -9.93 -16.90 2.69
N LEU A 92 -10.56 -16.44 3.78
CA LEU A 92 -10.18 -16.78 5.15
C LEU A 92 -10.33 -18.28 5.44
N GLN A 93 -11.36 -18.91 4.89
CA GLN A 93 -11.55 -20.35 5.02
C GLN A 93 -10.43 -21.13 4.32
N LEU A 94 -10.07 -20.74 3.10
CA LEU A 94 -8.97 -21.34 2.34
C LEU A 94 -7.62 -21.13 3.03
N GLU A 95 -7.37 -19.93 3.53
CA GLU A 95 -6.20 -19.59 4.33
C GLU A 95 -6.10 -20.53 5.55
N ARG A 96 -7.17 -20.62 6.35
CA ARG A 96 -7.24 -21.51 7.51
C ARG A 96 -6.94 -22.96 7.12
N MET A 97 -7.56 -23.47 6.06
CA MET A 97 -7.32 -24.83 5.56
C MET A 97 -5.86 -25.05 5.14
N GLY A 98 -5.25 -24.07 4.45
CA GLY A 98 -3.84 -24.10 4.05
C GLY A 98 -2.87 -24.15 5.23
N TYR A 99 -3.17 -23.45 6.34
CA TYR A 99 -2.38 -23.51 7.56
C TYR A 99 -2.51 -24.85 8.31
N HIS A 100 -3.65 -25.53 8.24
CA HIS A 100 -3.83 -26.86 8.84
C HIS A 100 -3.09 -27.98 8.08
N GLY A 101 -2.92 -27.85 6.76
CA GLY A 101 -2.17 -28.80 5.94
C GLY A 101 -0.68 -28.87 6.27
N LYS A 102 -0.05 -27.71 6.54
CA LYS A 102 1.39 -27.62 6.84
C LYS A 102 1.77 -28.24 8.19
N LYS A 103 0.88 -28.15 9.19
CA LYS A 103 1.15 -28.72 10.53
C LYS A 103 1.20 -30.26 10.55
N ARG A 104 0.59 -30.95 9.57
CA ARG A 104 0.59 -32.42 9.53
C ARG A 104 1.87 -33.02 8.94
N THR A 105 2.53 -32.33 8.03
CA THR A 105 3.78 -32.79 7.41
C THR A 105 4.98 -32.64 8.35
N ASP A 106 4.98 -31.62 9.20
CA ASP A 106 6.09 -31.34 10.12
C ASP A 106 6.15 -32.32 11.31
N ILE A 107 5.02 -32.96 11.65
CA ILE A 107 4.96 -33.97 12.71
C ILE A 107 5.48 -35.33 12.19
N HIS A 108 5.25 -35.67 10.91
CA HIS A 108 5.68 -36.96 10.35
C HIS A 108 7.20 -37.05 10.13
N ASN A 109 7.85 -35.93 9.80
CA ASN A 109 9.30 -35.90 9.55
C ASN A 109 10.18 -35.91 10.82
N ASN A 110 9.60 -35.76 12.02
CA ASN A 110 10.37 -35.73 13.28
C ASN A 110 10.55 -37.09 13.97
N TYR A 111 10.06 -38.19 13.39
CA TYR A 111 10.18 -39.55 13.98
C TYR A 111 11.02 -40.52 13.15
N GLN A 112 11.77 -40.04 12.15
CA GLN A 112 12.61 -40.90 11.28
C GLN A 112 14.12 -40.86 11.65
N TYR A 113 14.51 -40.12 12.69
CA TYR A 113 15.87 -40.14 13.24
C TYR A 113 15.83 -40.19 14.76
N SER A 114 15.68 -41.39 15.31
CA SER A 114 16.01 -41.75 16.70
C SER A 114 16.41 -43.21 16.74
#